data_AF-A0A8S1LUX3-F1
#
_entry.id   AF-A0A8S1LUX3-F1
#
_cell.length_a   1.000
_cell.length_b   1.000
_cell.length_c   1.000
_cell.angle_alpha   90.00
_cell.angle_beta   90.00
_cell.angle_gamma   90.00
#
_symmetry.space_group_name_H-M   'P 1'
#
loop_
_entity.id
_entity.type
_entity.pdbx_description
1 polymer ?
#
loop_
_entity_poly.entity_id
_entity_poly.type
_entity_poly.pdbx_seq_one_letter_code
_entity_poly.pdbx_strand_id
1 'polypeptide(L)' 'MSAGIFIGTIIFIGIGIGVTVWLKGVVTKATKNLSDLNDNLLLMYVSVLSGTIQFWLLWFCMYMHQLNPIITPIREHE' A
#
# COMPACT_ATOMS: atom_id res chain seq x y z
N MET A 1 -5.45 -15.04 13.88
CA MET A 1 -5.03 -13.74 13.30
C MET A 1 -6.10 -12.71 13.65
N SER A 2 -5.76 -11.52 14.15
CA SER A 2 -6.76 -10.49 14.48
C SER A 2 -7.60 -10.16 13.24
N ALA A 3 -8.92 -9.99 13.40
CA ALA A 3 -9.81 -9.60 12.31
C ALA A 3 -9.35 -8.30 11.63
N GLY A 4 -8.76 -7.36 12.39
CA GLY A 4 -8.23 -6.11 11.84
C GLY A 4 -7.06 -6.31 10.87
N ILE A 5 -6.15 -7.26 11.15
CA ILE A 5 -5.04 -7.60 10.26
C ILE A 5 -5.57 -8.14 8.93
N PHE A 6 -6.56 -9.05 9.00
CA PHE A 6 -7.15 -9.65 7.82
C PHE A 6 -7.84 -8.61 6.94
N ILE A 7 -8.71 -7.78 7.55
CA ILE A 7 -9.43 -6.72 6.85
C ILE A 7 -8.46 -5.72 6.23
N GLY A 8 -7.47 -5.22 7.00
CA GLY A 8 -6.49 -4.27 6.49
C GLY A 8 -5.64 -4.83 5.36
N THR A 9 -5.26 -6.12 5.42
CA THR A 9 -4.53 -6.78 4.32
C THR A 9 -5.36 -6.82 3.03
N ILE A 10 -6.65 -7.15 3.12
CA ILE A 10 -7.56 -7.12 1.96
C ILE A 10 -7.68 -5.69 1.40
N ILE A 11 -7.77 -4.69 2.27
CA ILE A 11 -7.83 -3.27 1.86
C ILE A 11 -6.58 -2.88 1.07
N PHE A 12 -5.38 -3.20 1.58
CA PHE A 12 -4.13 -2.87 0.87
C PHE A 12 -3.99 -3.61 -0.46
N ILE A 13 -4.43 -4.87 -0.55
CA ILE A 13 -4.51 -5.60 -1.83
C ILE A 13 -5.46 -4.88 -2.80
N GLY A 14 -6.64 -4.49 -2.34
CA GLY A 14 -7.62 -3.74 -3.13
C GLY A 14 -7.07 -2.41 -3.63
N ILE A 15 -6.36 -1.65 -2.78
CA ILE A 15 -5.70 -0.40 -3.14
C ILE A 15 -4.62 -0.66 -4.21
N GLY A 16 -3.74 -1.64 -4.02
CA GLY A 16 -2.69 -1.98 -4.98
C GLY A 16 -3.24 -2.33 -6.36
N ILE A 17 -4.31 -3.14 -6.42
CA ILE A 17 -5.00 -3.49 -7.67
C ILE A 17 -5.64 -2.25 -8.30
N GLY A 18 -6.40 -1.47 -7.51
CA GLY A 18 -7.09 -0.28 -7.98
C GLY A 18 -6.14 0.77 -8.57
N VAL A 19 -5.03 1.04 -7.87
CA VAL A 19 -3.98 1.96 -8.33
C VAL A 19 -3.30 1.43 -9.59
N THR A 20 -3.03 0.13 -9.67
CA THR A 20 -2.43 -0.48 -10.87
C THR A 20 -3.32 -0.30 -12.10
N VAL A 21 -4.62 -0.58 -11.98
CA VAL A 21 -5.58 -0.42 -13.09
C VAL A 21 -5.67 1.04 -13.53
N TRP A 22 -5.77 1.96 -12.58
CA TRP A 22 -5.85 3.39 -12.88
C TRP A 22 -4.57 3.92 -13.52
N LEU A 23 -3.40 3.66 -12.94
CA LEU A 23 -2.11 4.13 -13.45
C LEU A 23 -1.76 3.52 -14.80
N LYS A 24 -2.16 2.27 -15.09
CA LYS A 24 -1.99 1.70 -16.44
C LYS A 24 -2.66 2.57 -17.50
N GLY A 25 -3.87 3.08 -17.24
CA GLY A 25 -4.57 4.01 -18.12
C GLY A 25 -3.87 5.37 -18.26
N VAL A 26 -3.22 5.84 -17.20
CA VAL A 26 -2.44 7.09 -17.21
C VAL A 26 -1.13 6.92 -17.99
N VAL A 27 -0.35 5.88 -17.69
CA VAL A 27 0.96 5.60 -18.31
C VAL A 27 0.82 5.33 -19.81
N THR A 28 -0.19 4.56 -20.21
CA THR A 28 -0.48 4.31 -21.63
C THR A 28 -0.82 5.59 -22.40
N LYS A 29 -1.55 6.53 -21.79
CA LYS A 29 -1.87 7.83 -22.39
C LYS A 29 -0.70 8.82 -22.36
N ALA A 30 0.14 8.76 -21.34
CA ALA A 30 1.26 9.67 -21.15
C ALA A 30 2.49 9.28 -21.99
N THR A 31 2.62 7.99 -22.34
CA THR A 31 3.72 7.49 -23.15
C THR A 31 3.58 7.98 -24.60
N LYS A 32 4.53 8.80 -25.05
CA LYS A 32 4.54 9.36 -26.41
C LYS A 32 5.15 8.40 -27.44
N ASN A 33 6.25 7.74 -27.09
CA ASN A 33 6.93 6.78 -27.97
C ASN A 33 6.49 5.36 -27.63
N LEU A 34 5.99 4.62 -28.61
CA LEU A 34 5.51 3.26 -28.38
C LEU A 34 6.64 2.30 -27.96
N SER A 35 7.88 2.58 -28.36
CA SER A 35 9.08 1.84 -27.92
C SER A 35 9.24 1.82 -26.41
N ASP A 36 8.88 2.92 -25.75
CA ASP A 36 9.14 3.14 -24.32
C ASP A 36 7.98 2.62 -23.45
N LEU A 37 6.89 2.17 -24.07
CA LEU A 37 5.66 1.79 -23.37
C LEU A 37 5.87 0.61 -22.43
N ASN A 38 6.59 -0.41 -22.86
CA ASN A 38 6.83 -1.59 -22.05
C ASN A 38 7.72 -1.26 -20.83
N ASP A 39 8.74 -0.44 -21.02
CA ASP A 39 9.63 -0.01 -19.94
C ASP A 39 8.90 0.87 -18.93
N ASN A 40 8.08 1.82 -19.39
CA ASN A 40 7.26 2.67 -18.53
C ASN A 40 6.21 1.85 -17.75
N LEU A 41 5.59 0.85 -18.38
CA LEU A 41 4.65 -0.04 -17.71
C LEU A 41 5.36 -0.93 -16.69
N LEU A 42 6.54 -1.47 -17.01
CA LEU A 42 7.33 -2.25 -16.07
C LEU A 42 7.72 -1.42 -14.85
N LEU A 43 8.24 -0.20 -15.07
CA LEU A 43 8.57 0.75 -14.01
C LEU A 43 7.35 0.99 -13.11
N MET A 44 6.20 1.29 -13.72
CA MET A 44 4.94 1.50 -13.01
C MET A 44 4.56 0.27 -12.16
N TYR A 45 4.55 -0.95 -12.72
CA TYR A 45 4.18 -2.15 -11.98
C TYR A 45 5.11 -2.40 -10.80
N VAL A 46 6.43 -2.26 -11.01
CA VAL A 46 7.42 -2.43 -9.95
C VAL A 46 7.25 -1.38 -8.86
N SER A 47 7.05 -0.10 -9.21
CA SER A 47 6.84 0.98 -8.25
C SER A 47 5.55 0.82 -7.44
N VAL A 48 4.45 0.43 -8.08
CA VAL A 48 3.16 0.23 -7.38
C VAL A 48 3.25 -0.98 -6.45
N LEU A 49 3.86 -2.08 -6.91
CA LEU A 49 4.04 -3.27 -6.08
C LEU A 49 4.93 -2.97 -4.86
N SER A 50 6.11 -2.37 -5.09
CA SER A 50 7.04 -2.05 -4.01
C SER A 50 6.43 -1.07 -3.00
N GLY A 51 5.79 -0.01 -3.49
CA GLY A 51 5.11 0.97 -2.63
C GLY A 51 3.96 0.36 -1.83
N THR A 52 3.12 -0.48 -2.45
CA THR A 52 2.00 -1.15 -1.76
C THR A 52 2.51 -2.04 -0.64
N ILE A 53 3.56 -2.83 -0.88
CA ILE A 53 4.18 -3.70 0.13
C ILE A 53 4.77 -2.87 1.26
N GLN A 54 5.51 -1.79 0.96
CA GLN A 54 6.13 -0.93 1.96
C GLN A 54 5.08 -0.25 2.86
N PHE A 55 4.02 0.31 2.28
CA PHE A 55 2.96 0.95 3.06
C PHE A 55 2.15 -0.05 3.87
N TRP A 56 1.88 -1.25 3.32
CA TRP A 56 1.25 -2.32 4.08
C TRP A 56 2.11 -2.77 5.26
N LEU A 57 3.42 -2.95 5.07
CA LEU A 57 4.36 -3.32 6.14
C LEU A 57 4.41 -2.26 7.24
N LEU A 58 4.49 -0.97 6.88
CA LEU A 58 4.47 0.13 7.83
C LEU A 58 3.18 0.11 8.67
N TRP A 59 2.02 0.01 8.01
CA TRP A 59 0.73 -0.09 8.69
C TRP A 59 0.65 -1.34 9.59
N PHE A 60 1.09 -2.49 9.09
CA PHE A 60 1.08 -3.75 9.82
C PHE A 60 1.90 -3.65 11.11
N CYS A 61 3.11 -3.08 11.03
CA CYS A 61 3.96 -2.86 12.20
C CYS A 61 3.30 -1.92 13.22
N MET A 62 2.72 -0.80 12.77
CA MET A 62 2.02 0.15 13.65
C MET A 62 0.82 -0.50 14.35
N TYR A 63 0.03 -1.29 13.61
CA TYR A 63 -1.12 -2.00 14.15
C TYR A 63 -0.70 -3.05 15.18
N MET A 64 0.33 -3.86 14.86
CA MET A 64 0.84 -4.89 15.76
C MET A 64 1.41 -4.31 17.05
N HIS A 65 2.08 -3.16 16.99
CA HIS A 65 2.61 -2.47 18.17
C HIS A 65 1.52 -2.08 19.18
N GLN A 66 0.27 -1.93 18.74
CA GLN A 66 -0.86 -1.54 19.57
C GLN A 66 -1.71 -2.71 20.09
N LEU A 67 -1.48 -3.96 19.63
CA LEU A 67 -2.35 -5.09 19.99
C LEU A 67 -2.20 -5.56 21.45
N ASN A 68 -1.00 -5.47 22.00
CA ASN A 68 -0.72 -5.86 23.39
C ASN A 68 0.21 -4.81 24.02
N PRO A 69 -0.30 -3.61 24.34
CA PRO A 69 0.52 -2.52 24.84
C PRO A 69 1.03 -2.83 26.25
N ILE A 70 2.34 -2.68 26.45
CA ILE A 70 2.96 -2.79 27.78
C ILE A 70 2.82 -1.46 28.55
N ILE A 71 2.82 -0.35 27.82
CA ILE A 71 2.71 1.01 28.35
C ILE A 71 1.33 1.56 27.96
N THR A 72 0.61 2.08 28.93
CA THR A 72 -0.66 2.78 28.72
C THR A 72 -0.48 4.29 28.93
N PRO A 73 -1.27 5.14 28.27
CA PRO A 73 -1.18 6.58 28.44
C PRO A 73 -1.58 6.98 29.87
N ILE A 74 -0.76 7.81 30.52
CA ILE A 74 -1.07 8.43 31.81
C ILE A 74 -1.97 9.64 31.52
N ARG A 75 -3.15 9.71 32.16
CA ARG A 75 -4.02 10.88 32.11
C ARG A 75 -3.71 11.76 33.33
N GLU A 76 -3.18 12.96 33.12
CA GLU A 76 -2.83 13.89 34.21
C GLU A 76 -4.03 14.66 34.79
N HIS A 77 -5.19 14.60 34.15
CA HIS A 77 -6.42 15.25 34.63
C HIS A 77 -7.64 14.37 34.37
N GLU A 78 -8.07 13.66 35.41
CA GLU A 78 -9.45 13.18 35.60
C GLU A 78 -10.01 13.79 36.90
#